data_AF-A0A0Q8TY28-F1
#
_entry.id   AF-A0A0Q8TY28-F1
#
_cell.length_a   1.000
_cell.length_b   1.000
_cell.length_c   1.000
_cell.angle_alpha   90.00
_cell.angle_beta   90.00
_cell.angle_gamma   90.00
#
_symmetry.space_group_name_H-M   'P 1'
#
loop_
_entity.id
_entity.type
_entity.pdbx_description
1 polymer ?
#
loop_
_entity_poly.entity_id
_entity_poly.type
_entity_poly.pdbx_seq_one_letter_code
_entity_poly.pdbx_strand_id
1 'polypeptide(L)'
;MITALFEFTRASAQGAPTGVTASTDAHAVLLNWSMAPERSFHPVLDLPDLLVASLTWDERNDAASRNDLDSWCHRLGISVSSALRMALNDEQDPVDLLSPN
;
A
#
# COMPACT_ATOMS: atom_id res chain seq x y z
N MET A 1 -8.33 6.34 10.78
CA MET A 1 -7.06 6.28 10.01
C MET A 1 -6.83 4.84 9.59
N ILE A 2 -6.47 4.61 8.33
CA ILE A 2 -6.22 3.29 7.77
C ILE A 2 -4.72 3.16 7.50
N THR A 3 -4.15 1.99 7.82
CA THR A 3 -2.80 1.60 7.42
C THR A 3 -2.87 0.22 6.75
N ALA A 4 -2.28 0.08 5.56
CA ALA A 4 -2.26 -1.20 4.84
C ALA A 4 -1.00 -1.37 4.00
N LEU A 5 -0.63 -2.62 3.77
CA LEU A 5 0.53 -2.99 2.95
C LEU A 5 0.13 -3.17 1.49
N PHE A 6 0.92 -2.59 0.60
CA PHE A 6 0.76 -2.69 -0.85
C PHE A 6 2.05 -3.16 -1.50
N GLU A 7 1.88 -3.96 -2.54
CA GLU A 7 2.91 -4.46 -3.43
C GLU A 7 2.80 -3.71 -4.76
N PHE A 8 3.95 -3.23 -5.24
CA PHE A 8 4.09 -2.52 -6.49
C PHE A 8 5.08 -3.29 -7.36
N THR A 9 4.62 -3.71 -8.53
CA THR A 9 5.41 -4.46 -9.52
C THR A 9 5.26 -3.80 -10.88
N ARG A 10 6.20 -4.02 -11.80
CA ARG A 10 6.04 -3.52 -13.16
C ARG A 10 4.93 -4.30 -13.87
N ALA A 11 3.96 -3.61 -14.46
CA ALA A 11 2.99 -4.26 -15.33
C ALA A 11 3.77 -4.87 -16.51
N SER A 12 3.65 -6.19 -16.71
CA SER A 12 4.43 -6.92 -17.70
C SER A 12 4.12 -6.44 -19.13
N ALA A 13 4.86 -5.46 -19.65
CA ALA A 13 4.92 -5.16 -21.08
C ALA A 13 6.12 -4.27 -21.43
N GLN A 14 7.05 -4.86 -22.18
CA GLN A 14 7.91 -4.26 -23.21
C GLN A 14 8.74 -2.99 -22.90
N GLY A 15 10.06 -3.17 -22.86
CA GLY A 15 11.00 -2.15 -23.32
C GLY A 15 11.29 -1.01 -22.34
N ALA A 16 11.34 -1.28 -21.04
CA ALA A 16 11.83 -0.29 -20.09
C ALA A 16 13.27 0.13 -20.48
N PRO A 17 13.55 1.45 -20.55
CA PRO A 17 14.90 1.94 -20.79
C PRO A 17 15.85 1.35 -19.74
N THR A 18 16.99 0.85 -20.21
CA THR A 18 18.03 0.24 -19.36
C THR A 18 18.43 1.23 -18.27
N GLY A 19 18.03 0.96 -17.03
CA GLY A 19 18.39 1.77 -15.85
C GLY A 19 17.23 2.19 -14.94
N VAL A 20 15.97 2.15 -15.39
CA VAL A 20 14.82 2.48 -14.52
C VAL A 20 14.20 1.19 -13.98
N THR A 21 14.25 1.03 -12.66
CA THR A 21 13.71 -0.13 -11.94
C THR A 21 12.23 0.08 -11.62
N ALA A 22 11.45 -1.01 -11.48
CA ALA A 22 10.06 -0.92 -11.05
C ALA A 22 9.93 -0.25 -9.67
N SER A 23 10.92 -0.45 -8.79
CA SER A 23 11.01 0.25 -7.52
C SER A 23 11.12 1.78 -7.69
N THR A 24 11.94 2.27 -8.62
CA THR A 24 12.06 3.72 -8.87
C THR A 24 10.73 4.33 -9.30
N ASP A 25 10.03 3.65 -10.22
CA ASP A 25 8.72 4.08 -10.69
C ASP A 25 7.66 4.02 -9.56
N ALA A 26 7.70 2.97 -8.74
CA ALA A 26 6.81 2.82 -7.58
C ALA A 26 7.07 3.89 -6.50
N HIS A 27 8.33 4.27 -6.25
CA HIS A 27 8.66 5.40 -5.38
C HIS A 27 8.10 6.72 -5.93
N ALA A 28 8.17 6.94 -7.25
CA ALA A 28 7.56 8.10 -7.87
C ALA A 28 6.03 8.12 -7.70
N VAL A 29 5.35 6.98 -7.84
CA VAL A 29 3.92 6.85 -7.50
C VAL A 29 3.66 7.29 -6.06
N LEU A 30 4.39 6.71 -5.10
CA LEU A 30 4.15 6.92 -3.68
C LEU A 30 4.43 8.37 -3.26
N LEU A 31 5.49 8.99 -3.79
CA LEU A 31 5.81 10.40 -3.54
C LEU A 31 4.71 11.34 -4.01
N ASN A 32 4.14 11.10 -5.20
CA ASN A 32 3.04 11.92 -5.72
C ASN A 32 1.75 11.69 -4.91
N TRP A 33 1.43 10.43 -4.61
CA TRP A 33 0.26 10.07 -3.83
C TRP A 33 0.29 10.67 -2.41
N SER A 34 1.47 10.71 -1.77
CA SER A 34 1.67 11.26 -0.42
C SER A 34 1.76 12.78 -0.35
N MET A 35 1.64 13.51 -1.47
CA MET A 35 1.57 14.98 -1.42
C MET A 35 0.27 15.49 -0.76
N ALA A 36 -0.76 14.65 -0.65
CA ALA A 36 -1.94 15.00 0.13
C ALA A 36 -1.63 14.92 1.64
N PRO A 37 -2.02 15.92 2.45
CA PRO A 37 -1.50 16.14 3.81
C PRO A 37 -1.82 15.02 4.82
N GLU A 38 -2.82 14.18 4.55
CA GLU A 38 -3.23 13.07 5.42
C GLU A 38 -2.64 11.73 5.00
N ARG A 39 -1.79 11.71 3.96
CA ARG A 39 -1.24 10.50 3.36
C ARG A 39 0.25 10.38 3.64
N SER A 40 0.69 9.17 3.93
CA SER A 40 2.10 8.86 4.09
C SER A 40 2.40 7.43 3.66
N PHE A 41 3.65 7.18 3.31
CA PHE A 41 4.12 5.84 2.99
C PHE A 41 5.45 5.54 3.68
N HIS A 42 5.68 4.26 3.92
CA HIS A 42 6.94 3.73 4.43
C HIS A 42 7.32 2.48 3.62
N PRO A 43 8.42 2.53 2.85
CA PRO A 43 8.95 1.34 2.19
C PRO A 43 9.34 0.26 3.21
N VAL A 44 8.88 -0.96 3.00
CA VAL A 44 9.15 -2.15 3.84
C VAL A 44 10.15 -3.07 3.14
N LEU A 45 9.98 -3.28 1.84
CA LEU A 45 10.89 -4.05 1.00
C LEU A 45 11.11 -3.30 -0.30
N ASP A 46 12.37 -3.12 -0.68
CA ASP A 46 12.76 -2.39 -1.88
C ASP A 46 13.73 -3.23 -2.71
N LEU A 47 13.22 -3.80 -3.79
CA LEU A 47 13.96 -4.58 -4.78
C LEU A 47 13.75 -3.96 -6.17
N PRO A 48 14.65 -4.19 -7.13
CA PRO A 48 14.53 -3.59 -8.46
C PRO A 48 13.16 -3.78 -9.13
N ASP A 49 12.57 -4.97 -9.03
CA ASP A 49 11.29 -5.28 -9.70
C ASP A 49 10.08 -5.32 -8.77
N LEU A 50 10.28 -5.03 -7.48
CA LEU A 50 9.25 -5.14 -6.45
C LEU A 50 9.48 -4.11 -5.33
N LEU A 51 8.48 -3.27 -5.07
CA LEU A 51 8.42 -2.44 -3.88
C LEU A 51 7.23 -2.89 -3.02
N VAL A 52 7.46 -3.13 -1.74
CA VAL A 52 6.40 -3.29 -0.74
C VAL A 52 6.43 -2.07 0.17
N ALA A 53 5.30 -1.40 0.34
CA ALA A 53 5.20 -0.24 1.21
C ALA A 53 3.96 -0.31 2.11
N SER A 54 4.09 0.21 3.32
CA SER A 54 2.97 0.52 4.20
C SER A 54 2.46 1.90 3.87
N LEU A 55 1.17 2.02 3.58
CA LEU A 55 0.50 3.28 3.25
C LEU A 55 -0.46 3.63 4.37
N THR A 56 -0.50 4.90 4.77
CA THR A 56 -1.42 5.42 5.78
C THR A 56 -2.24 6.58 5.22
N TRP A 57 -3.55 6.60 5.48
CA TRP A 57 -4.47 7.66 5.05
C TRP A 57 -5.71 7.78 5.95
N ASP A 58 -6.47 8.87 5.83
CA ASP A 58 -7.74 9.04 6.54
C ASP A 58 -8.83 8.13 5.96
N GLU A 59 -9.55 7.43 6.84
CA GLU A 59 -10.67 6.55 6.50
C GLU A 59 -11.82 7.28 5.80
N ARG A 60 -12.01 8.57 6.12
CA ARG A 60 -13.01 9.43 5.47
C ARG A 60 -12.78 9.56 3.97
N ASN A 61 -11.53 9.38 3.56
CA ASN A 61 -11.04 9.53 2.20
C ASN A 61 -10.62 8.19 1.59
N ASP A 62 -11.08 7.04 2.11
CA ASP A 62 -10.59 5.71 1.69
C ASP A 62 -10.72 5.47 0.18
N ALA A 63 -11.94 5.60 -0.36
CA ALA A 63 -12.19 5.40 -1.79
C ALA A 63 -11.39 6.39 -2.67
N ALA A 64 -11.32 7.66 -2.26
CA ALA A 64 -10.58 8.68 -3.00
C ALA A 64 -9.06 8.41 -2.98
N SER A 65 -8.53 7.98 -1.84
CA SER A 65 -7.10 7.66 -1.67
C SER A 65 -6.70 6.43 -2.47
N ARG A 66 -7.55 5.39 -2.51
CA ARG A 66 -7.32 4.20 -3.33
C ARG A 66 -7.41 4.50 -4.83
N ASN A 67 -8.43 5.25 -5.26
CA ASN A 67 -8.59 5.62 -6.68
C ASN A 67 -7.44 6.50 -7.19
N ASP A 68 -6.94 7.41 -6.36
CA ASP A 68 -5.79 8.24 -6.71
C ASP A 68 -4.49 7.40 -6.80
N LEU A 69 -4.31 6.44 -5.88
CA LEU A 69 -3.20 5.49 -5.95
C LEU A 69 -3.22 4.70 -7.26
N ASP A 70 -4.36 4.10 -7.60
CA ASP A 70 -4.56 3.35 -8.85
C ASP A 70 -4.29 4.24 -10.09
N SER A 71 -4.71 5.51 -10.04
CA SER A 71 -4.48 6.48 -11.11
C SER A 71 -2.98 6.76 -11.34
N TRP A 72 -2.21 6.90 -10.27
CA TRP A 72 -0.75 7.08 -10.36
C TRP A 72 -0.05 5.81 -10.86
N CYS A 73 -0.44 4.65 -10.34
CA CYS A 73 0.07 3.36 -10.80
C CYS A 73 -0.17 3.16 -12.30
N HIS A 74 -1.38 3.43 -12.78
CA HIS A 74 -1.72 3.32 -14.20
C HIS A 74 -0.88 4.27 -15.08
N ARG A 75 -0.63 5.51 -14.64
CA ARG A 75 0.18 6.48 -15.38
C ARG A 75 1.63 6.03 -15.59
N LEU A 76 2.19 5.32 -14.63
CA LEU A 76 3.58 4.85 -14.65
C LEU A 76 3.72 3.38 -15.05
N GLY A 77 2.64 2.72 -15.47
CA GLY A 77 2.69 1.31 -15.86
C GLY A 77 3.05 0.37 -14.71
N ILE A 78 2.71 0.75 -13.49
CA ILE A 78 2.93 -0.04 -12.27
C ILE A 78 1.65 -0.79 -11.94
N SER A 79 1.78 -2.08 -11.72
CA SER A 79 0.74 -2.91 -11.12
C SER A 79 0.81 -2.76 -9.62
N VAL A 80 -0.34 -2.49 -9.00
CA VAL A 80 -0.47 -2.41 -7.54
C VAL A 80 -1.42 -3.49 -7.05
N SER A 81 -1.03 -4.19 -5.99
CA SER A 81 -1.85 -5.18 -5.29
C SER A 81 -1.82 -4.91 -3.80
N SER A 82 -2.93 -5.16 -3.11
CA SER A 82 -2.94 -5.16 -1.64
C SER A 82 -2.17 -6.39 -1.15
N ALA A 83 -0.97 -6.18 -0.64
CA ALA A 83 -0.05 -7.24 -0.20
C ALA A 83 -0.58 -7.96 1.05
N LEU A 84 -1.29 -7.24 1.92
CA LEU A 84 -1.93 -7.81 3.09
C LEU A 84 -3.22 -7.05 3.43
N ARG A 85 -4.32 -7.79 3.43
CA ARG A 85 -5.49 -7.46 4.26
C ARG A 85 -5.05 -7.70 5.70
N MET A 86 -4.33 -6.76 6.31
CA MET A 86 -4.09 -6.81 7.76
C MET A 86 -5.48 -6.78 8.41
N ALA A 87 -5.92 -7.94 8.88
CA ALA A 87 -7.00 -8.01 9.84
C ALA A 87 -6.55 -7.16 11.03
N LEU A 88 -7.11 -5.96 11.15
CA LEU A 88 -7.21 -5.31 12.44
C LEU A 88 -8.06 -6.26 13.28
N ASN A 89 -7.38 -7.07 14.10
CA ASN A 89 -7.99 -7.87 15.14
C ASN A 89 -8.62 -6.87 16.11
N ASP A 90 -9.96 -6.82 16.18
CA ASP A 90 -10.61 -6.26 17.35
C ASP A 90 -10.74 -7.39 18.36
N GLU A 91 -10.02 -7.25 19.46
CA GLU A 91 -10.08 -8.12 20.61
C GLU A 91 -11.51 -8.15 21.17
N GLN A 92 -12.12 -9.34 21.20
CA GLN A 92 -13.18 -9.63 22.17
C GLN A 92 -12.74 -10.80 23.06
N ASP A 93 -11.87 -10.52 24.02
CA ASP A 93 -11.84 -11.22 25.30
C ASP A 93 -11.70 -10.12 26.36
N PRO A 94 -12.58 -10.03 27.39
CA PRO A 94 -12.71 -11.11 28.36
C PRO A 94 -14.12 -11.32 28.92
N VAL A 95 -14.53 -12.58 29.13
CA VAL A 95 -15.43 -12.88 30.25
C VAL A 95 -14.94 -14.09 31.04
N ASP A 96 -14.27 -13.74 32.13
CA ASP A 96 -14.08 -14.52 33.34
C ASP A 96 -15.38 -15.28 33.71
N LEU A 97 -15.36 -16.61 33.62
CA LEU A 97 -16.32 -17.48 34.31
C LEU A 97 -15.57 -18.69 34.89
N LEU A 98 -14.63 -18.39 35.79
CA LEU A 98 -14.41 -19.26 36.94
C LEU A 98 -15.64 -19.15 37.86
N SER A 99 -16.53 -20.14 37.84
CA SER A 99 -17.06 -20.74 39.08
C SER A 99 -17.92 -21.99 38.85
N PRO A 100 -17.96 -22.90 39.85
CA PRO A 100 -18.24 -24.32 39.69
C PRO A 100 -19.73 -24.65 39.86
N ASN A 101 -20.13 -25.83 39.37
CA ASN A 101 -21.14 -26.67 39.99
C ASN A 101 -20.73 -28.14 39.87
#